data_AF-A0A3E0KKQ0-F1
#
_entry.id   AF-A0A3E0KKQ0-F1
#
_cell.length_a   1.000
_cell.length_b   1.000
_cell.length_c   1.000
_cell.angle_alpha   90.00
_cell.angle_beta   90.00
_cell.angle_gamma   90.00
#
_symmetry.space_group_name_H-M   'P 1'
#
loop_
_entity.id
_entity.type
_entity.pdbx_description
1 polymer ?
#
loop_
_entity_poly.entity_id
_entity_poly.type
_entity_poly.pdbx_seq_one_letter_code
_entity_poly.pdbx_strand_id
1 'polypeptide(L)'
;MEYADLRSRLVGEIDQRRRASDDPVVQKALHRVMSIAVWVVDQNKYKPHVDLPALRDMTLEEIDIYLNKMLTDGIGTQQEVRAVQEARELVADIWTRIIREAAQDGVKAAAKAD
;
A
#
# COMPACT_ATOMS: atom_id res chain seq x y z
N MET A 1 14.29 7.46 3.34
CA MET A 1 13.72 7.27 2.00
C MET A 1 12.98 8.53 1.64
N GLU A 2 13.23 9.11 0.46
CA GLU A 2 12.50 10.29 0.03
C GLU A 2 11.03 9.95 -0.26
N TYR A 3 10.15 10.90 0.00
CA TYR A 3 8.71 10.72 -0.16
C TYR A 3 8.30 10.39 -1.60
N ALA A 4 8.96 11.02 -2.59
CA ALA A 4 8.70 10.76 -4.00
C ALA A 4 9.07 9.32 -4.39
N ASP A 5 10.15 8.80 -3.81
CA ASP A 5 10.60 7.42 -4.02
C ASP A 5 9.62 6.42 -3.42
N LEU A 6 9.17 6.67 -2.17
CA LEU A 6 8.16 5.83 -1.51
C LEU A 6 6.88 5.72 -2.34
N ARG A 7 6.37 6.86 -2.81
CA ARG A 7 5.17 6.92 -3.66
C ARG A 7 5.37 6.16 -4.96
N SER A 8 6.46 6.44 -5.69
CA SER A 8 6.75 5.79 -6.97
C SER A 8 6.88 4.28 -6.81
N ARG A 9 7.48 3.84 -5.71
CA ARG A 9 7.72 2.43 -5.42
C ARG A 9 6.43 1.67 -5.10
N LEU A 10 5.54 2.24 -4.28
CA LEU A 10 4.22 1.67 -4.00
C LEU A 10 3.40 1.54 -5.28
N VAL A 11 3.37 2.58 -6.10
CA VAL A 11 2.68 2.56 -7.41
C VAL A 11 3.27 1.47 -8.30
N GLY A 12 4.60 1.39 -8.41
CA GLY A 12 5.28 0.41 -9.25
C GLY A 12 4.96 -1.04 -8.89
N GLU A 13 5.05 -1.39 -7.61
CA GLU A 13 4.80 -2.76 -7.13
C GLU A 13 3.33 -3.18 -7.33
N ILE A 14 2.37 -2.29 -7.06
CA ILE A 14 0.94 -2.58 -7.23
C ILE A 14 0.56 -2.60 -8.71
N ASP A 15 1.02 -1.63 -9.51
CA ASP A 15 0.72 -1.55 -10.94
C ASP A 15 1.35 -2.71 -11.73
N GLN A 16 2.53 -3.21 -11.31
CA GLN A 16 3.12 -4.42 -11.88
C GLN A 16 2.19 -5.62 -11.69
N ARG A 17 1.64 -5.83 -10.48
CA ARG A 17 0.66 -6.90 -10.22
C ARG A 17 -0.62 -6.70 -11.04
N ARG A 18 -1.07 -5.44 -11.17
CA ARG A 18 -2.27 -5.09 -11.94
C ARG A 18 -2.13 -5.43 -13.41
N ARG A 19 -1.00 -5.07 -14.04
CA ARG A 19 -0.74 -5.36 -15.46
C ARG A 19 -0.50 -6.83 -15.75
N ALA A 20 -0.11 -7.61 -14.74
CA ALA A 20 0.09 -9.06 -14.87
C ALA A 20 -1.20 -9.87 -14.75
N SER A 21 -2.33 -9.24 -14.40
CA SER A 21 -3.63 -9.92 -14.25
C SER A 21 -4.50 -9.63 -15.47
N ASP A 22 -5.14 -10.66 -16.02
CA ASP A 22 -6.17 -10.52 -17.06
C ASP A 22 -7.60 -10.40 -16.49
N ASP A 23 -7.76 -10.52 -15.16
CA ASP A 23 -9.07 -10.41 -14.51
C ASP A 23 -9.41 -8.92 -14.25
N PRO A 24 -10.45 -8.36 -14.89
CA PRO A 24 -10.84 -6.96 -14.71
C PRO A 24 -11.25 -6.64 -13.27
N VAL A 25 -11.76 -7.61 -12.50
CA VAL A 25 -12.12 -7.44 -11.09
C VAL A 25 -10.86 -7.24 -10.25
N VAL A 26 -9.85 -8.09 -10.47
CA VAL A 26 -8.54 -7.97 -9.81
C VAL A 26 -7.86 -6.66 -10.19
N GLN A 27 -7.90 -6.28 -11.47
CA GLN A 27 -7.32 -5.00 -11.92
C GLN A 27 -7.97 -3.79 -11.23
N LYS A 28 -9.30 -3.79 -11.10
CA LYS A 28 -10.05 -2.73 -10.43
C LYS A 28 -9.74 -2.68 -8.93
N ALA A 29 -9.67 -3.84 -8.28
CA ALA A 29 -9.30 -3.93 -6.86
C ALA A 29 -7.89 -3.38 -6.60
N LEU A 30 -6.90 -3.81 -7.40
CA LEU A 30 -5.52 -3.34 -7.31
C LEU A 30 -5.40 -1.83 -7.57
N HIS A 31 -6.12 -1.30 -8.56
CA HIS A 31 -6.16 0.13 -8.80
C HIS A 31 -6.76 0.90 -7.61
N ARG A 32 -7.81 0.36 -6.98
CA ARG A 32 -8.45 0.99 -5.83
C ARG A 32 -7.53 1.04 -4.61
N VAL A 33 -6.88 -0.06 -4.25
CA VAL A 33 -5.94 -0.07 -3.10
C VAL A 33 -4.70 0.77 -3.38
N MET A 34 -4.24 0.84 -4.64
CA MET A 34 -3.16 1.75 -5.04
C MET A 34 -3.55 3.21 -4.80
N SER A 35 -4.77 3.61 -5.19
CA SER A 35 -5.27 4.96 -4.95
C SER A 35 -5.33 5.30 -3.46
N ILE A 36 -5.69 4.35 -2.60
CA ILE A 36 -5.72 4.52 -1.14
C ILE A 36 -4.28 4.69 -0.60
N ALA A 37 -3.37 3.79 -0.97
CA ALA A 37 -1.98 3.84 -0.53
C ALA A 37 -1.29 5.16 -0.90
N VAL A 38 -1.51 5.63 -2.13
CA VAL A 38 -1.00 6.94 -2.59
C VAL A 38 -1.62 8.07 -1.78
N TRP A 39 -2.93 8.06 -1.55
CA TRP A 39 -3.60 9.11 -0.78
C TRP A 39 -3.06 9.19 0.65
N VAL A 40 -2.86 8.05 1.34
CA VAL A 40 -2.30 8.01 2.70
C VAL A 40 -0.90 8.61 2.73
N VAL A 41 -0.04 8.22 1.78
CA VAL A 41 1.31 8.78 1.67
C VAL A 41 1.21 10.30 1.47
N ASP A 42 0.41 10.76 0.50
CA ASP A 42 0.24 12.18 0.19
C ASP A 42 -0.24 13.04 1.35
N GLN A 43 -1.23 12.56 2.11
CA GLN A 43 -1.77 13.28 3.26
C GLN A 43 -0.77 13.44 4.41
N ASN A 44 0.27 12.61 4.45
CA ASN A 44 1.22 12.56 5.55
C ASN A 44 2.61 13.08 5.16
N LYS A 45 2.83 13.52 3.91
CA LYS A 45 4.13 14.02 3.39
C LYS A 45 4.83 15.01 4.31
N TYR A 46 4.08 15.91 4.94
CA TYR A 46 4.62 17.01 5.74
C TYR A 46 4.52 16.77 7.25
N LYS A 47 4.21 15.53 7.69
CA LYS A 47 4.05 15.19 9.10
C LYS A 47 5.30 14.47 9.61
N PRO A 48 6.19 15.15 10.37
CA PRO A 48 7.49 14.60 10.74
C PRO A 48 7.44 13.43 11.74
N HIS A 49 6.30 13.21 12.40
CA HIS A 49 6.10 12.13 13.37
C HIS A 49 5.52 10.84 12.74
N VAL A 50 5.22 10.86 11.44
CA VAL A 50 4.63 9.72 10.75
C VAL A 50 5.75 8.95 10.04
N ASP A 51 6.09 7.79 10.59
CA ASP A 51 7.10 6.89 10.04
C ASP A 51 6.48 5.83 9.10
N LEU A 52 7.34 4.97 8.52
CA LEU A 52 6.90 3.94 7.57
C LEU A 52 5.92 2.92 8.20
N PRO A 53 6.14 2.39 9.42
CA PRO A 53 5.14 1.59 10.12
C PRO A 53 3.79 2.29 10.29
N ALA A 54 3.77 3.57 10.68
CA ALA A 54 2.52 4.32 10.81
C ALA A 54 1.81 4.49 9.45
N LEU A 55 2.54 4.75 8.36
CA LEU A 55 1.97 4.83 7.01
C LEU A 55 1.38 3.49 6.55
N ARG A 56 2.04 2.36 6.87
CA ARG A 56 1.48 1.02 6.62
C ARG A 56 0.15 0.87 7.33
N ASP A 57 0.11 1.14 8.63
CA ASP A 57 -1.09 0.92 9.45
C ASP A 57 -2.26 1.79 8.97
N MET A 58 -2.02 3.07 8.72
CA MET A 58 -3.02 3.97 8.13
C MET A 58 -3.49 3.48 6.75
N THR A 59 -2.58 2.93 5.93
CA THR A 59 -2.96 2.38 4.62
C THR A 59 -3.87 1.17 4.74
N LEU A 60 -3.54 0.23 5.61
CA LEU A 60 -4.36 -0.97 5.82
C LEU A 60 -5.71 -0.62 6.44
N GLU A 61 -5.74 0.31 7.40
CA GLU A 61 -6.98 0.81 8.00
C GLU A 61 -7.92 1.44 6.96
N GLU A 62 -7.40 2.27 6.06
CA GLU A 62 -8.23 2.88 5.00
C GLU A 62 -8.77 1.86 4.00
N ILE A 63 -8.01 0.80 3.71
CA ILE A 63 -8.50 -0.33 2.92
C ILE A 63 -9.58 -1.10 3.68
N ASP A 64 -9.42 -1.30 4.99
CA ASP A 64 -10.41 -1.95 5.84
C ASP A 64 -11.71 -1.15 5.96
N ILE A 65 -11.62 0.18 6.06
CA ILE A 65 -12.77 1.08 6.00
C ILE A 65 -13.51 0.93 4.66
N TYR A 66 -12.77 0.85 3.56
CA TYR A 66 -13.36 0.63 2.24
C TYR A 66 -14.04 -0.74 2.14
N LEU A 67 -13.40 -1.81 2.61
CA LEU A 67 -13.97 -3.15 2.67
C LEU A 67 -15.25 -3.20 3.52
N ASN A 68 -15.24 -2.56 4.70
CA ASN A 68 -16.40 -2.49 5.56
C ASN A 68 -17.57 -1.76 4.90
N LYS A 69 -17.31 -0.69 4.15
CA LYS A 69 -18.32 -0.01 3.33
C LYS A 69 -18.87 -0.92 2.22
N MET A 70 -18.02 -1.68 1.54
CA MET A 70 -18.48 -2.65 0.54
C MET A 70 -19.45 -3.67 1.14
N LEU A 71 -19.13 -4.19 2.33
CA LEU A 71 -19.94 -5.18 3.02
C LEU A 71 -21.24 -4.60 3.59
N THR A 72 -21.19 -3.40 4.18
CA THR A 72 -22.34 -2.79 4.87
C THR A 72 -23.32 -2.17 3.88
N ASP A 73 -22.81 -1.47 2.87
CA ASP A 73 -23.63 -0.73 1.90
C ASP A 73 -23.99 -1.58 0.67
N GLY A 74 -23.51 -2.83 0.61
CA GLY A 74 -23.73 -3.72 -0.52
C GLY A 74 -23.07 -3.24 -1.81
N ILE A 75 -21.91 -2.56 -1.71
CA ILE A 75 -21.17 -2.06 -2.87
C ILE A 75 -20.33 -3.18 -3.47
N GLY A 76 -20.70 -3.56 -4.68
CA GLY A 76 -19.98 -4.56 -5.46
C GLY A 76 -20.41 -6.00 -5.18
N THR A 77 -19.89 -6.90 -5.99
CA THR A 77 -20.13 -8.35 -5.89
C THR A 77 -19.25 -9.00 -4.82
N GLN A 78 -19.59 -10.22 -4.39
CA GLN A 78 -18.71 -11.01 -3.51
C GLN A 78 -17.30 -11.22 -4.11
N GLN A 79 -17.20 -11.36 -5.43
CA GLN A 79 -15.93 -11.49 -6.12
C GLN A 79 -15.11 -10.20 -6.02
N GLU A 80 -15.73 -9.03 -6.16
CA GLU A 80 -15.06 -7.73 -5.98
C GLU A 80 -14.58 -7.54 -4.54
N VAL A 81 -15.39 -7.89 -3.54
CA VAL A 81 -14.98 -7.83 -2.12
C VAL A 81 -13.75 -8.71 -1.88
N ARG A 82 -13.78 -9.96 -2.37
CA ARG A 82 -12.67 -10.89 -2.24
C ARG A 82 -11.40 -10.38 -2.91
N ALA A 83 -11.51 -9.83 -4.13
CA ALA A 83 -10.37 -9.26 -4.83
C ALA A 83 -9.74 -8.08 -4.07
N VAL A 84 -10.54 -7.27 -3.37
CA VAL A 84 -10.03 -6.18 -2.52
C VAL A 84 -9.35 -6.74 -1.26
N GLN A 85 -9.86 -7.81 -0.65
CA GLN A 85 -9.19 -8.49 0.46
C GLN A 85 -7.83 -9.06 0.04
N GLU A 86 -7.75 -9.73 -1.11
CA GLU A 86 -6.50 -10.25 -1.66
C GLU A 86 -5.51 -9.11 -2.00
N ALA A 87 -6.03 -8.00 -2.54
CA ALA A 87 -5.23 -6.80 -2.80
C ALA A 87 -4.71 -6.12 -1.51
N ARG A 88 -5.47 -6.16 -0.42
CA ARG A 88 -5.06 -5.67 0.91
C ARG A 88 -3.84 -6.44 1.43
N GLU A 89 -3.88 -7.77 1.36
CA GLU A 89 -2.76 -8.61 1.81
C GLU A 89 -1.50 -8.35 0.97
N LEU A 90 -1.66 -8.17 -0.35
CA LEU A 90 -0.55 -7.76 -1.20
C LEU A 90 0.05 -6.41 -0.77
N VAL A 91 -0.80 -5.43 -0.42
CA VAL A 91 -0.32 -4.12 0.07
C VAL A 91 0.44 -4.28 1.39
N ALA A 92 -0.03 -5.14 2.29
CA ALA A 92 0.67 -5.43 3.55
C ALA A 92 2.06 -6.04 3.30
N ASP A 93 2.18 -6.97 2.34
CA ASP A 93 3.45 -7.58 1.95
C ASP A 93 4.42 -6.55 1.33
N ILE A 94 3.93 -5.67 0.46
CA ILE A 94 4.73 -4.61 -0.16
C ILE A 94 5.27 -3.67 0.92
N TRP A 95 4.43 -3.21 1.84
CA TRP A 95 4.86 -2.37 2.96
C TRP A 95 5.90 -3.06 3.84
N THR A 96 5.68 -4.33 4.19
CA THR A 96 6.61 -5.12 5.00
C THR A 96 7.99 -5.17 4.35
N ARG A 97 8.05 -5.36 3.03
CA ARG A 97 9.29 -5.35 2.26
C ARG A 97 9.97 -3.97 2.28
N ILE A 98 9.21 -2.91 2.00
CA ILE A 98 9.72 -1.53 2.01
C ILE A 98 10.32 -1.16 3.37
N ILE A 99 9.62 -1.48 4.47
CA ILE A 99 10.07 -1.21 5.83
C ILE A 99 11.37 -1.96 6.12
N ARG A 100 11.43 -3.26 5.76
CA ARG A 100 12.63 -4.09 5.98
C ARG A 100 13.84 -3.54 5.23
N GLU A 101 13.67 -3.12 3.99
CA GLU A 101 14.76 -2.57 3.18
C GLU A 101 15.24 -1.22 3.72
N ALA A 102 14.31 -0.33 4.10
CA ALA A 102 14.65 0.94 4.73
C ALA A 102 15.48 0.75 6.01
N ALA A 103 15.16 -0.27 6.82
CA ALA A 103 15.94 -0.62 8.00
C ALA A 103 17.35 -1.12 7.65
N GLN A 104 17.48 -1.97 6.61
CA GLN A 104 18.79 -2.49 6.17
C GLN A 104 19.70 -1.41 5.60
N ASP A 105 19.15 -0.46 4.84
CA ASP A 105 19.93 0.65 4.28
C ASP A 105 20.41 1.60 5.38
N GLY A 106 19.59 1.82 6.41
CA GLY A 106 20.00 2.57 7.61
C GLY A 106 21.19 1.93 8.33
N VAL A 107 21.19 0.59 8.48
CA VAL A 107 22.31 -0.14 9.09
C VAL A 107 23.58 -0.04 8.24
N LYS A 108 23.48 -0.17 6.91
CA LYS A 108 24.64 -0.04 6.00
C LYS A 108 25.21 1.38 5.97
N ALA A 109 24.37 2.40 6.09
CA ALA A 109 24.80 3.79 6.14
C ALA A 109 25.54 4.10 7.45
N ALA A 110 25.03 3.63 8.58
CA ALA A 110 25.71 3.75 9.88
C ALA A 110 27.08 3.07 9.88
N ALA A 111 27.17 1.84 9.36
CA ALA A 111 28.42 1.08 9.29
C ALA A 111 29.49 1.65 8.34
N LYS A 112 29.15 2.63 7.48
CA LYS A 112 30.11 3.33 6.61
C LYS A 112 30.56 4.68 7.17
N ALA A 113 29.88 5.17 8.21
CA ALA A 113 30.19 6.43 8.87
C ALA A 113 31.15 6.27 10.06
N ASP A 114 31.33 5.03 10.53
CA ASP A 114 32.34 4.58 11.50
C ASP A 114 33.61 4.09 10.80
#